data_AF-A0A3D3LG41-F1
#
_entry.id   AF-A0A3D3LG41-F1
#
_cell.length_a   1.000
_cell.length_b   1.000
_cell.length_c   1.000
_cell.angle_alpha   90.00
_cell.angle_beta   90.00
_cell.angle_gamma   90.00
#
_symmetry.space_group_name_H-M   'P 1'
#
loop_
_entity.id
_entity.type
_entity.pdbx_description
1 polymer ?
#
loop_
_entity_poly.entity_id
_entity_poly.type
_entity_poly.pdbx_seq_one_letter_code
_entity_poly.pdbx_strand_id
1 'polypeptide(L)'
;MLDNLYDNADFPDPPVSEADFETALNDFRTSMAAAEQGGPADTALKNNKRQALITHLRALAGFVQNRHGNDLAKLLSTGFEAVSTNNASSPLETPNIKEIDNDGPGELIVRVTPVRNAKGYQARHALVGPDGAPGPWSAELFFTNSRAMLLTGLQPGGLYMIEVRAMGGSTGQSDWSNAVSRRSL
;
A
#
# COMPACT_ATOMS: atom_id res chain seq x y z
N MET A 1 -22.86 -11.00 -13.52
CA MET A 1 -22.97 -9.61 -14.02
C MET A 1 -24.04 -8.94 -13.16
N LEU A 2 -24.28 -7.63 -13.23
CA LEU A 2 -25.17 -6.91 -12.29
C LEU A 2 -26.67 -7.25 -12.44
N ASP A 3 -26.98 -8.28 -13.22
CA ASP A 3 -28.27 -8.89 -13.50
C ASP A 3 -29.09 -9.08 -12.20
N ASN A 4 -28.42 -9.50 -11.12
CA ASN A 4 -29.03 -9.68 -9.80
C ASN A 4 -29.56 -8.40 -9.15
N LEU A 5 -29.19 -7.20 -9.63
CA LEU A 5 -29.73 -5.92 -9.15
C LEU A 5 -30.97 -5.52 -9.94
N TYR A 6 -30.97 -5.68 -11.26
CA TYR A 6 -32.06 -5.22 -12.13
C TYR A 6 -33.32 -6.07 -11.98
N ASP A 7 -33.18 -7.36 -11.67
CA ASP A 7 -34.29 -8.27 -11.38
C ASP A 7 -34.70 -8.29 -9.89
N ASN A 8 -34.15 -7.40 -9.06
CA ASN A 8 -34.34 -7.45 -7.61
C ASN A 8 -35.52 -6.60 -7.13
N ALA A 9 -36.55 -7.26 -6.63
CA ALA A 9 -37.75 -6.60 -6.10
C ALA A 9 -37.50 -5.68 -4.89
N ASP A 10 -36.41 -5.88 -4.13
CA ASP A 10 -36.01 -4.98 -3.04
C ASP A 10 -35.39 -3.66 -3.55
N PHE A 11 -35.01 -3.60 -4.83
CA PHE A 11 -34.28 -2.47 -5.43
C PHE A 11 -34.97 -1.96 -6.72
N PRO A 12 -36.27 -1.57 -6.68
CA PRO A 12 -36.98 -1.09 -7.85
C PRO A 12 -36.48 0.28 -8.31
N ASP A 13 -36.47 0.50 -9.61
CA ASP A 13 -36.05 1.76 -10.26
C ASP A 13 -34.59 2.19 -9.96
N PRO A 14 -33.58 1.40 -10.37
CA PRO A 14 -32.19 1.82 -10.26
C PRO A 14 -31.92 3.15 -11.01
N PRO A 15 -31.03 4.01 -10.49
CA PRO A 15 -30.76 5.33 -11.07
C PRO A 15 -29.99 5.30 -12.40
N VAL A 16 -29.48 4.13 -12.79
CA VAL A 16 -28.83 3.87 -14.07
C VAL A 16 -29.59 2.71 -14.69
N SER A 17 -30.00 2.83 -15.95
CA SER A 17 -30.69 1.72 -16.63
C SER A 17 -29.71 0.59 -16.96
N GLU A 18 -30.23 -0.63 -17.07
CA GLU A 18 -29.42 -1.79 -17.49
C GLU A 18 -28.75 -1.55 -18.84
N ALA A 19 -29.50 -1.00 -19.80
CA ALA A 19 -29.00 -0.67 -21.13
C ALA A 19 -27.84 0.35 -21.09
N ASP A 20 -27.92 1.39 -20.25
CA ASP A 20 -26.84 2.37 -20.10
C ASP A 20 -25.59 1.75 -19.46
N PHE A 21 -25.78 0.88 -18.47
CA PHE A 21 -24.69 0.17 -17.81
C PHE A 21 -23.99 -0.80 -18.78
N GLU A 22 -24.75 -1.60 -19.53
CA GLU A 22 -24.22 -2.51 -20.54
C GLU A 22 -23.48 -1.75 -21.64
N THR A 23 -24.02 -0.61 -22.08
CA THR A 23 -23.36 0.28 -23.05
C THR A 23 -22.00 0.74 -22.51
N ALA A 24 -21.96 1.26 -21.28
CA ALA A 24 -20.72 1.72 -20.66
C ALA A 24 -19.68 0.60 -20.47
N LEU A 25 -20.14 -0.60 -20.13
CA LEU A 25 -19.30 -1.79 -19.98
C LEU A 25 -18.69 -2.23 -21.32
N ASN A 26 -19.51 -2.27 -22.38
CA ASN A 26 -19.06 -2.64 -23.72
C ASN A 26 -18.12 -1.58 -24.31
N ASP A 27 -18.41 -0.29 -24.11
CA ASP A 27 -17.50 0.81 -24.48
C ASP A 27 -16.13 0.67 -23.80
N PHE A 28 -16.11 0.35 -22.50
CA PHE A 28 -14.86 0.14 -21.78
C PHE A 28 -14.10 -1.08 -22.33
N ARG A 29 -14.77 -2.21 -22.56
CA ARG A 29 -14.17 -3.43 -23.16
C ARG A 29 -13.57 -3.15 -24.53
N THR A 30 -14.30 -2.46 -25.40
CA THR A 30 -13.82 -2.09 -26.75
C THR A 30 -12.62 -1.16 -26.68
N SER A 31 -12.66 -0.13 -25.83
CA SER A 31 -11.54 0.80 -25.66
C SER A 31 -10.30 0.14 -25.03
N MET A 32 -10.49 -0.88 -24.19
CA MET A 32 -9.41 -1.65 -23.60
C MET A 32 -8.68 -2.48 -24.67
N ALA A 33 -9.43 -3.17 -25.55
CA ALA A 33 -8.85 -3.91 -26.68
C ALA A 33 -8.11 -2.98 -27.66
N ALA A 34 -8.67 -1.81 -27.97
CA ALA A 34 -7.99 -0.82 -28.81
C ALA A 34 -6.67 -0.30 -28.19
N ALA A 35 -6.65 -0.13 -26.87
CA ALA A 35 -5.47 0.33 -26.15
C ALA A 35 -4.34 -0.73 -26.04
N GLU A 36 -4.58 -2.01 -26.35
CA GLU A 36 -3.53 -3.05 -26.36
C GLU A 36 -2.50 -2.81 -27.47
N GLN A 37 -2.92 -2.22 -28.59
CA GLN A 37 -2.06 -1.89 -29.74
C GLN A 37 -1.70 -0.39 -29.80
N GLY A 38 -2.30 0.43 -28.94
CA GLY A 38 -2.48 1.87 -29.16
C GLY A 38 -1.51 2.82 -28.44
N GLY A 39 -1.57 4.09 -28.83
CA GLY A 39 -0.73 5.19 -28.32
C GLY A 39 -1.35 5.97 -27.15
N PRO A 40 -0.79 7.15 -26.79
CA PRO A 40 -1.31 7.98 -25.69
C PRO A 40 -2.80 8.33 -25.80
N ALA A 41 -3.32 8.51 -27.02
CA ALA A 41 -4.74 8.80 -27.28
C ALA A 41 -5.67 7.65 -26.90
N ASP A 42 -5.32 6.40 -27.27
CA ASP A 42 -6.12 5.21 -26.95
C ASP A 42 -6.10 4.92 -25.45
N THR A 43 -4.95 5.17 -24.80
CA THR A 43 -4.83 5.10 -23.34
C THR A 43 -5.74 6.14 -22.66
N ALA A 44 -5.77 7.38 -23.16
CA ALA A 44 -6.65 8.42 -22.63
C ALA A 44 -8.13 8.07 -22.83
N LEU A 45 -8.51 7.56 -24.00
CA LEU A 45 -9.87 7.12 -24.30
C LEU A 45 -10.33 6.00 -23.37
N LYS A 46 -9.50 4.97 -23.18
CA LYS A 46 -9.77 3.88 -22.22
C LYS A 46 -9.98 4.41 -20.81
N ASN A 47 -9.16 5.34 -20.35
CA ASN A 47 -9.29 5.93 -19.01
C ASN A 47 -10.60 6.73 -18.87
N ASN A 48 -11.01 7.48 -19.91
CA ASN A 48 -12.30 8.18 -19.92
C ASN A 48 -13.48 7.20 -19.85
N LYS A 49 -13.45 6.12 -20.63
CA LYS A 49 -14.49 5.07 -20.59
C LYS A 49 -14.51 4.33 -19.25
N ARG A 50 -13.34 4.07 -18.64
CA ARG A 50 -13.25 3.54 -17.28
C ARG A 50 -13.92 4.45 -16.27
N GLN A 51 -13.67 5.76 -16.36
CA GLN A 51 -14.27 6.73 -15.44
C GLN A 51 -15.80 6.79 -15.60
N ALA A 52 -16.32 6.75 -16.82
CA ALA A 52 -17.76 6.67 -17.06
C ALA A 52 -18.39 5.42 -16.42
N LEU A 53 -17.79 4.24 -16.64
CA LEU A 53 -18.26 2.98 -16.02
C LEU A 53 -18.23 3.05 -14.49
N ILE A 54 -17.18 3.62 -13.90
CA ILE A 54 -17.08 3.82 -12.45
C ILE A 54 -18.17 4.74 -11.92
N THR A 55 -18.53 5.80 -12.65
CA THR A 55 -19.63 6.71 -12.28
C THR A 55 -20.95 5.95 -12.17
N HIS A 56 -21.26 5.09 -13.15
CA HIS A 56 -22.46 4.25 -13.10
C HIS A 56 -22.43 3.26 -11.92
N LEU A 57 -21.30 2.55 -11.72
CA LEU A 57 -21.14 1.63 -10.58
C LEU A 57 -21.31 2.33 -9.24
N ARG A 58 -20.80 3.56 -9.08
CA ARG A 58 -20.96 4.34 -7.84
C ARG A 58 -22.41 4.77 -7.62
N ALA A 59 -23.12 5.18 -8.67
CA ALA A 59 -24.53 5.53 -8.57
C ALA A 59 -25.37 4.32 -8.13
N LEU A 60 -25.15 3.15 -8.74
CA LEU A 60 -25.80 1.90 -8.36
C LEU A 60 -25.44 1.45 -6.94
N ALA A 61 -24.16 1.47 -6.57
CA ALA A 61 -23.71 1.12 -5.22
C ALA A 61 -24.32 2.04 -4.15
N GLY A 62 -24.37 3.35 -4.42
CA GLY A 62 -24.98 4.33 -3.52
C GLY A 62 -26.49 4.11 -3.37
N PHE A 63 -27.17 3.73 -4.46
CA PHE A 63 -28.58 3.34 -4.43
C PHE A 63 -28.83 2.11 -3.55
N VAL A 64 -28.02 1.06 -3.70
CA VAL A 64 -28.10 -0.15 -2.86
C VAL A 64 -27.81 0.19 -1.39
N GLN A 65 -26.76 0.98 -1.13
CA GLN A 65 -26.39 1.41 0.21
C GLN A 65 -27.53 2.14 0.91
N ASN A 66 -28.28 2.99 0.21
CA ASN A 66 -29.39 3.74 0.79
C ASN A 66 -30.64 2.88 1.05
N ARG A 67 -30.82 1.75 0.33
CA ARG A 67 -32.06 0.96 0.37
C ARG A 67 -31.96 -0.36 1.12
N HIS A 68 -30.78 -0.94 1.31
CA HIS A 68 -30.64 -2.23 1.98
C HIS A 68 -31.04 -2.21 3.47
N GLY A 69 -31.12 -1.04 4.12
CA GLY A 69 -31.69 -0.90 5.46
C GLY A 69 -30.94 -1.66 6.57
N ASN A 70 -29.61 -1.79 6.46
CA ASN A 70 -28.76 -2.64 7.31
C ASN A 70 -29.05 -4.16 7.20
N ASP A 71 -29.84 -4.58 6.22
CA ASP A 71 -30.03 -5.99 5.90
C ASP A 71 -28.92 -6.46 4.96
N LEU A 72 -27.98 -7.24 5.50
CA LEU A 72 -26.85 -7.77 4.75
C LEU A 72 -27.30 -8.77 3.68
N ALA A 73 -28.37 -9.54 3.90
CA ALA A 73 -28.87 -10.47 2.90
C ALA A 73 -29.41 -9.72 1.68
N LYS A 74 -30.14 -8.62 1.90
CA LYS A 74 -30.58 -7.73 0.81
C LYS A 74 -29.41 -7.13 0.05
N LEU A 75 -28.38 -6.64 0.75
CA LEU A 75 -27.19 -6.12 0.08
C LEU A 75 -26.53 -7.18 -0.79
N LEU A 76 -26.24 -8.36 -0.25
CA LEU A 76 -25.56 -9.43 -0.98
C LEU A 76 -26.38 -9.98 -2.15
N SER A 77 -27.72 -9.92 -2.07
CA SER A 77 -28.61 -10.33 -3.15
C SER A 77 -28.46 -9.48 -4.43
N THR A 78 -27.90 -8.27 -4.33
CA THR A 78 -27.67 -7.38 -5.48
C THR A 78 -26.40 -7.72 -6.28
N GLY A 79 -25.55 -8.60 -5.75
CA GLY A 79 -24.21 -8.85 -6.28
C GLY A 79 -23.15 -7.83 -5.86
N PHE A 80 -23.49 -6.81 -5.07
CA PHE A 80 -22.50 -5.98 -4.37
C PHE A 80 -22.00 -6.69 -3.11
N GLU A 81 -20.75 -6.42 -2.77
CA GLU A 81 -20.13 -6.90 -1.53
C GLU A 81 -20.21 -5.84 -0.44
N ALA A 82 -20.35 -6.27 0.81
CA ALA A 82 -20.24 -5.38 1.95
C ALA A 82 -18.80 -4.89 2.13
N VAL A 83 -18.64 -3.61 2.47
CA VAL A 83 -17.32 -3.06 2.79
C VAL A 83 -16.75 -3.79 4.01
N SER A 84 -15.55 -4.34 3.87
CA SER A 84 -14.86 -4.99 4.99
C SER A 84 -14.67 -4.01 6.15
N THR A 85 -15.14 -4.38 7.33
CA THR A 85 -14.86 -3.70 8.60
C THR A 85 -13.63 -4.29 9.31
N ASN A 86 -12.97 -5.26 8.69
CA ASN A 86 -11.82 -5.93 9.26
C ASN A 86 -10.60 -5.00 9.27
N ASN A 87 -10.29 -4.47 10.45
CA ASN A 87 -9.09 -3.68 10.73
C ASN A 87 -8.04 -4.50 11.51
N ALA A 88 -8.14 -5.83 11.50
CA ALA A 88 -7.22 -6.69 12.24
C ALA A 88 -5.80 -6.42 11.76
N SER A 89 -4.96 -6.03 12.70
CA SER A 89 -3.54 -5.82 12.44
C SER A 89 -2.83 -7.17 12.48
N SER A 90 -1.96 -7.43 11.51
CA SER A 90 -1.12 -8.63 11.48
C SER A 90 0.26 -8.32 12.07
N PRO A 91 0.98 -9.32 12.60
CA PRO A 91 2.40 -9.16 12.93
C PRO A 91 3.17 -8.67 11.70
N LEU A 92 4.13 -7.78 11.92
CA LEU A 92 4.99 -7.27 10.85
C LEU A 92 6.14 -8.23 10.59
N GLU A 93 6.47 -8.42 9.32
CA GLU A 93 7.69 -9.11 8.92
C GLU A 93 8.92 -8.26 9.30
N THR A 94 10.01 -8.95 9.64
CA THR A 94 11.30 -8.30 9.89
C THR A 94 11.85 -7.70 8.59
N PRO A 95 12.20 -6.40 8.55
CA PRO A 95 12.74 -5.78 7.36
C PRO A 95 14.13 -6.31 7.04
N ASN A 96 14.46 -6.35 5.74
CA ASN A 96 15.81 -6.66 5.27
C ASN A 96 16.50 -5.38 4.79
N ILE A 97 17.71 -5.10 5.28
CA ILE A 97 18.56 -4.00 4.81
C ILE A 97 19.09 -4.37 3.41
N LYS A 98 18.68 -3.58 2.42
CA LYS A 98 19.07 -3.75 1.02
C LYS A 98 20.41 -3.08 0.72
N GLU A 99 20.58 -1.87 1.24
CA GLU A 99 21.67 -0.99 0.86
C GLU A 99 21.93 0.02 1.96
N ILE A 100 23.21 0.41 2.11
CA ILE A 100 23.64 1.49 2.98
C ILE A 100 24.68 2.30 2.20
N ASP A 101 24.36 3.56 1.89
CA ASP A 101 25.25 4.47 1.17
C ASP A 101 25.75 5.59 2.08
N ASN A 102 26.85 6.24 1.67
CA ASN A 102 27.31 7.46 2.32
C ASN A 102 26.65 8.65 1.63
N ASP A 103 26.04 9.53 2.41
CA ASP A 103 25.38 10.77 1.91
C ASP A 103 26.23 12.02 2.19
N GLY A 104 27.22 11.90 3.09
CA GLY A 104 28.15 12.95 3.47
C GLY A 104 29.11 12.47 4.56
N PRO A 105 30.07 13.31 4.98
CA PRO A 105 30.96 12.98 6.10
C PRO A 105 30.15 12.75 7.39
N GLY A 106 30.27 11.57 7.98
CA GLY A 106 29.50 11.21 9.18
C GLY A 106 28.02 10.90 8.93
N GLU A 107 27.63 10.64 7.68
CA GLU A 107 26.23 10.38 7.30
C GLU A 107 26.08 9.09 6.47
N LEU A 108 25.12 8.26 6.87
CA LEU A 108 24.75 7.03 6.16
C LEU A 108 23.26 7.03 5.84
N ILE A 109 22.91 6.71 4.61
CA ILE A 109 21.52 6.49 4.19
C ILE A 109 21.22 5.00 4.10
N VAL A 110 20.27 4.54 4.88
CA VAL A 110 19.87 3.12 4.94
C VAL A 110 18.60 2.90 4.14
N ARG A 111 18.59 1.84 3.32
CA ARG A 111 17.44 1.40 2.53
C ARG A 111 17.06 -0.03 2.94
N VAL A 112 15.77 -0.25 3.19
CA VAL A 112 15.22 -1.56 3.55
C VAL A 112 14.11 -1.99 2.60
N THR A 113 13.86 -3.30 2.57
CA THR A 113 12.68 -3.87 1.92
C THR A 113 11.42 -3.32 2.61
N PRO A 114 10.48 -2.70 1.85
CA PRO A 114 9.24 -2.22 2.43
C PRO A 114 8.44 -3.37 3.04
N VAL A 115 8.08 -3.25 4.31
CA VAL A 115 7.20 -4.18 5.01
C VAL A 115 5.76 -3.73 4.83
N ARG A 116 4.90 -4.63 4.34
CA ARG A 116 3.48 -4.35 4.14
C ARG A 116 2.83 -3.98 5.47
N ASN A 117 2.00 -2.93 5.48
CA ASN A 117 1.29 -2.41 6.66
C ASN A 117 2.18 -1.81 7.77
N ALA A 118 3.48 -1.65 7.55
CA ALA A 118 4.34 -0.90 8.46
C ALA A 118 3.96 0.59 8.44
N LYS A 119 3.87 1.19 9.63
CA LYS A 119 3.61 2.63 9.82
C LYS A 119 4.89 3.47 9.79
N GLY A 120 6.04 2.82 9.88
CA GLY A 120 7.37 3.42 9.86
C GLY A 120 8.44 2.39 10.20
N TYR A 121 9.66 2.86 10.36
CA TYR A 121 10.84 2.06 10.67
C TYR A 121 11.61 2.70 11.81
N GLN A 122 12.21 1.88 12.66
CA GLN A 122 13.20 2.33 13.61
C GLN A 122 14.56 1.78 13.22
N ALA A 123 15.58 2.62 13.24
CA ALA A 123 16.95 2.22 13.04
C ALA A 123 17.78 2.54 14.27
N ARG A 124 18.78 1.70 14.54
CA ARG A 124 19.83 1.96 15.53
C ARG A 124 21.18 1.60 14.93
N HIS A 125 22.23 2.25 15.42
CA HIS A 125 23.60 1.99 15.00
C HIS A 125 24.54 1.90 16.19
N ALA A 126 25.61 1.13 16.06
CA ALA A 126 26.67 1.02 17.06
C ALA A 126 28.03 1.10 16.36
N LEU A 127 28.95 1.88 16.93
CA LEU A 127 30.34 1.89 16.45
C LEU A 127 30.98 0.54 16.79
N VAL A 128 31.58 -0.11 15.81
CA VAL A 128 32.26 -1.39 15.97
C VAL A 128 33.65 -1.16 16.57
N GLY A 129 33.92 -1.83 17.69
CA GLY A 129 35.18 -1.78 18.40
C GLY A 129 36.30 -2.54 17.69
N PRO A 130 37.55 -2.42 18.19
CA PRO A 130 38.72 -3.13 17.63
C PRO A 130 38.62 -4.65 17.68
N ASP A 131 37.80 -5.17 18.60
CA ASP A 131 37.47 -6.58 18.78
C ASP A 131 36.38 -7.09 17.80
N GLY A 132 35.84 -6.21 16.95
CA GLY A 132 34.77 -6.53 16.02
C GLY A 132 33.38 -6.57 16.67
N ALA A 133 33.27 -6.28 17.98
CA ALA A 133 31.99 -6.23 18.67
C ALA A 133 31.34 -4.84 18.51
N PRO A 134 30.00 -4.75 18.43
CA PRO A 134 29.32 -3.47 18.51
C PRO A 134 29.52 -2.86 19.90
N GLY A 135 29.89 -1.59 19.93
CA GLY A 135 29.82 -0.76 21.13
C GLY A 135 28.37 -0.47 21.55
N PRO A 136 28.15 0.54 22.41
CA PRO A 136 26.81 0.95 22.80
C PRO A 136 25.95 1.32 21.58
N TRP A 137 24.75 0.76 21.50
CA TRP A 137 23.76 1.15 20.50
C TRP A 137 23.30 2.59 20.72
N SER A 138 23.10 3.30 19.61
CA SER A 138 22.50 4.63 19.59
C SER A 138 21.08 4.62 20.13
N ALA A 139 20.54 5.82 20.38
CA ALA A 139 19.09 5.99 20.47
C ALA A 139 18.42 5.50 19.17
N GLU A 140 17.20 4.97 19.32
CA GLU A 140 16.39 4.53 18.18
C GLU A 140 15.89 5.74 17.38
N LEU A 141 16.20 5.78 16.09
CA LEU A 141 15.78 6.82 15.15
C LEU A 141 14.55 6.35 14.38
N PHE A 142 13.51 7.17 14.31
CA PHE A 142 12.26 6.82 13.63
C PHE A 142 12.16 7.46 12.23
N PHE A 143 11.72 6.67 11.25
CA PHE A 143 11.56 7.08 9.86
C PHE A 143 10.21 6.63 9.31
N THR A 144 9.60 7.46 8.47
CA THR A 144 8.29 7.19 7.86
C THR A 144 8.37 6.43 6.54
N ASN A 145 9.58 6.22 5.99
CA ASN A 145 9.78 5.55 4.72
C ASN A 145 10.95 4.55 4.80
N SER A 146 10.95 3.59 3.88
CA SER A 146 11.94 2.50 3.83
C SER A 146 13.16 2.81 2.95
N ARG A 147 13.19 3.95 2.28
CA ARG A 147 14.11 4.22 1.16
C ARG A 147 15.18 5.25 1.48
N ALA A 148 15.01 6.04 2.53
CA ALA A 148 15.91 7.14 2.87
C ALA A 148 15.93 7.35 4.39
N MET A 149 16.50 6.39 5.12
CA MET A 149 16.70 6.50 6.56
C MET A 149 18.09 7.06 6.83
N LEU A 150 18.17 8.38 7.01
CA LEU A 150 19.42 9.10 7.21
C LEU A 150 19.90 8.99 8.66
N LEU A 151 21.05 8.36 8.86
CA LEU A 151 21.80 8.31 10.11
C LEU A 151 22.86 9.42 10.06
N THR A 152 22.87 10.30 11.05
CA THR A 152 23.79 11.45 11.10
C THR A 152 24.62 11.47 12.38
N GLY A 153 25.65 12.31 12.43
CA GLY A 153 26.51 12.47 13.61
C GLY A 153 27.46 11.29 13.83
N LEU A 154 27.75 10.51 12.79
CA LEU A 154 28.69 9.40 12.83
C LEU A 154 30.12 9.91 12.78
N GLN A 155 31.05 9.17 13.38
CA GLN A 155 32.48 9.47 13.29
C GLN A 155 32.99 9.07 11.90
N PRO A 156 33.56 10.01 11.11
CA PRO A 156 34.15 9.69 9.82
C PRO A 156 35.20 8.60 9.92
N GLY A 157 35.17 7.64 8.99
CA GLY A 157 36.03 6.46 9.01
C GLY A 157 35.64 5.37 10.00
N GLY A 158 34.65 5.59 10.88
CA GLY A 158 34.14 4.59 11.81
C GLY A 158 33.39 3.45 11.09
N LEU A 159 33.60 2.21 11.52
CA LEU A 159 32.80 1.07 11.08
C LEU A 159 31.57 0.98 11.98
N TYR A 160 30.37 1.06 11.42
CA TYR A 160 29.12 1.01 12.15
C TYR A 160 28.34 -0.25 11.82
N MET A 161 27.78 -0.88 12.84
CA MET A 161 26.80 -1.95 12.71
C MET A 161 25.41 -1.34 12.82
N ILE A 162 24.52 -1.68 11.89
CA ILE A 162 23.19 -1.06 11.74
C ILE A 162 22.12 -2.14 11.74
N GLU A 163 21.04 -1.89 12.49
CA GLU A 163 19.85 -2.71 12.53
C GLU A 163 18.60 -1.85 12.32
N VAL A 164 17.58 -2.43 11.68
CA VAL A 164 16.29 -1.78 11.43
C VAL A 164 15.16 -2.71 11.84
N ARG A 165 14.08 -2.17 12.40
CA ARG A 165 12.80 -2.88 12.60
C ARG A 165 11.64 -2.09 12.01
N ALA A 166 10.56 -2.78 11.67
CA ALA A 166 9.31 -2.17 11.23
C ALA A 166 8.43 -1.83 12.44
N MET A 167 7.70 -0.73 12.36
CA MET A 167 6.81 -0.25 13.43
C MET A 167 5.34 -0.32 13.02
N GLY A 168 4.47 -0.70 13.95
CA GLY A 168 3.05 -0.94 13.71
C GLY A 168 2.69 -2.42 13.83
N GLY A 169 1.69 -2.87 13.07
CA GLY A 169 1.15 -4.23 13.22
C GLY A 169 0.45 -4.45 14.55
N SER A 170 0.02 -5.69 14.79
CA SER A 170 -0.64 -6.08 16.06
C SER A 170 0.32 -6.14 17.24
N THR A 171 1.60 -6.37 16.98
CA THR A 171 2.67 -6.48 17.99
C THR A 171 3.33 -5.13 18.32
N GLY A 172 2.95 -4.06 17.63
CA GLY A 172 3.54 -2.72 17.77
C GLY A 172 4.88 -2.55 17.03
N GLN A 173 5.65 -3.63 16.85
CA GLN A 173 6.91 -3.67 16.11
C GLN A 173 7.25 -5.09 15.62
N SER A 174 8.14 -5.20 14.63
CA SER A 174 8.81 -6.46 14.25
C SER A 174 10.05 -6.70 15.12
N ASP A 175 10.68 -7.86 14.95
CA ASP A 175 12.06 -8.08 15.39
C ASP A 175 13.03 -7.15 14.64
N TRP A 176 14.24 -7.01 15.18
CA TRP A 176 15.34 -6.34 14.50
C TRP A 176 15.82 -7.16 13.30
N SER A 177 16.20 -6.47 12.23
CA SER A 177 16.85 -7.07 11.07
C SER A 177 18.17 -7.72 11.45
N ASN A 178 18.68 -8.57 10.55
CA ASN A 178 20.09 -8.91 10.58
C ASN A 178 20.93 -7.64 10.57
N ALA A 179 21.96 -7.60 11.41
CA ALA A 179 22.87 -6.49 11.50
C ALA A 179 23.76 -6.40 10.26
N VAL A 180 23.93 -5.20 9.71
CA VAL A 180 24.80 -4.95 8.55
C VAL A 180 25.84 -3.91 8.91
N SER A 181 27.09 -4.19 8.59
CA SER A 181 28.21 -3.28 8.89
C SER A 181 28.55 -2.40 7.69
N ARG A 182 28.70 -1.09 7.92
CA ARG A 182 29.11 -0.10 6.92
C ARG A 182 30.07 0.92 7.52
N ARG A 183 31.10 1.29 6.76
CA ARG A 183 32.02 2.36 7.15
C ARG A 183 31.45 3.71 6.72
N SER A 184 31.38 4.66 7.65
CA SER A 184 31.09 6.06 7.35
C SER A 184 32.30 6.70 6.67
N LEU A 185 32.06 7.49 5.63
CA LEU A 185 33.05 8.41 5.09
C LEU A 185 33.22 9.63 6.00
#